data_AF-D5ST49-F1
#
_entry.id   AF-D5ST49-F1
#
_cell.length_a   1.000
_cell.length_b   1.000
_cell.length_c   1.000
_cell.angle_alpha   90.00
_cell.angle_beta   90.00
_cell.angle_gamma   90.00
#
_symmetry.space_group_name_H-M   'P 1'
#
loop_
_entity.id
_entity.type
_entity.pdbx_description
1 polymer ?
#
loop_
_entity_poly.entity_id
_entity_poly.type
_entity_poly.pdbx_seq_one_letter_code
_entity_poly.pdbx_strand_id
1 'polypeptide(L)'
;MWGSENGNRIHFVYETARIVEVSCRIALPTEYKEFANGVTKLACHFDWLLVLTNDILAEPKLDLLLAAVRNSNAAKFTANPIELFDGLSSGKYHPE
;
A
#
# COMPACT_ATOMS: atom_id res chain seq x y z
N MET A 1 15.04 6.76 -7.40
CA MET A 1 15.67 7.74 -8.30
C MET A 1 14.93 9.06 -8.14
N TRP A 2 15.52 10.06 -7.47
CA TRP A 2 14.93 11.39 -7.30
C TRP A 2 15.46 12.26 -8.45
N GLY A 3 14.58 12.59 -9.39
CA GLY A 3 14.90 13.30 -10.62
C GLY A 3 13.63 13.87 -11.24
N SER A 4 13.77 15.03 -11.88
CA SER A 4 12.74 15.90 -12.42
C SER A 4 11.93 15.28 -13.58
N GLU A 5 11.13 14.24 -13.32
CA GLU A 5 10.19 13.70 -14.31
C GLU A 5 8.79 14.30 -14.07
N ASN A 6 8.50 15.38 -14.79
CA ASN A 6 7.16 15.98 -14.85
C ASN A 6 6.30 15.17 -15.84
N GLY A 7 5.63 14.13 -15.36
CA GLY A 7 4.72 13.32 -16.18
C GLY A 7 3.90 12.31 -15.38
N ASN A 8 2.86 11.78 -16.03
CA ASN A 8 2.09 10.67 -15.50
C ASN A 8 2.96 9.40 -15.49
N ARG A 9 2.97 8.65 -14.39
CA ARG A 9 3.73 7.39 -14.28
C ARG A 9 2.94 6.36 -13.52
N ILE A 10 3.02 5.11 -13.97
CA ILE A 10 2.61 3.94 -13.21
C ILE A 10 3.86 3.09 -13.01
N HIS A 11 4.10 2.68 -11.78
CA HIS A 11 5.22 1.85 -11.36
C HIS A 11 4.68 0.58 -10.72
N PHE A 12 5.26 -0.54 -11.10
CA PHE A 12 4.96 -1.86 -10.53
C PHE A 12 6.26 -2.42 -9.97
N VAL A 13 6.25 -2.82 -8.69
CA VAL A 13 7.34 -3.57 -8.08
C VAL A 13 6.96 -5.03 -8.11
N TYR A 14 7.88 -5.87 -8.57
CA TYR A 14 7.71 -7.31 -8.61
C TYR A 14 8.70 -7.99 -7.66
N GLU A 15 8.22 -9.02 -6.97
CA GLU A 15 9.04 -9.98 -6.24
C GLU A 15 8.68 -11.39 -6.67
N THR A 16 9.65 -12.14 -7.19
CA THR A 16 9.46 -13.53 -7.65
C THR A 16 8.21 -13.69 -8.55
N ALA A 17 8.05 -12.78 -9.52
CA ALA A 17 6.93 -12.70 -10.45
C ALA A 17 5.55 -12.31 -9.87
N ARG A 18 5.48 -11.87 -8.60
CA ARG A 18 4.27 -11.29 -8.00
C ARG A 18 4.40 -9.78 -7.88
N ILE A 19 3.33 -9.04 -8.15
CA ILE A 19 3.28 -7.59 -7.90
C ILE A 19 3.18 -7.38 -6.39
N VAL A 20 4.16 -6.69 -5.81
CA VAL A 20 4.19 -6.37 -4.38
C VAL A 20 3.87 -4.89 -4.11
N GLU A 21 4.04 -4.03 -5.11
CA GLU A 21 3.69 -2.61 -5.01
C GLU A 21 3.16 -2.10 -6.35
N VAL A 22 2.14 -1.25 -6.30
CA VAL A 22 1.68 -0.44 -7.42
C VAL A 22 1.70 1.02 -6.97
N SER A 23 2.43 1.86 -7.69
CA SER A 23 2.50 3.30 -7.42
C SER A 23 2.12 4.07 -8.68
N CYS A 24 1.29 5.10 -8.53
CA CYS A 24 0.83 5.91 -9.65
C CYS A 24 0.97 7.40 -9.33
N ARG A 25 1.59 8.14 -10.24
CA ARG A 25 1.62 9.60 -10.25
C ARG A 25 0.81 10.08 -11.43
N ILE A 26 -0.20 10.91 -11.18
CA ILE A 26 -1.01 11.53 -12.22
C ILE A 26 -0.96 13.04 -12.00
N ALA A 27 -0.48 13.78 -13.00
CA ALA A 27 -0.66 15.21 -13.09
C ALA A 27 -2.14 15.47 -13.38
N LEU A 28 -2.81 16.09 -12.42
CA LEU A 28 -4.24 16.39 -12.47
C LEU A 28 -4.45 17.89 -12.63
N PRO A 29 -4.80 18.37 -13.84
CA PRO A 29 -5.22 19.75 -14.03
C PRO A 29 -6.50 20.00 -13.23
N THR A 30 -6.60 21.19 -12.62
CA THR A 30 -7.72 21.58 -11.75
C THR A 30 -9.08 21.60 -12.45
N GLU A 31 -9.11 21.63 -13.79
CA GLU A 31 -10.34 21.54 -14.58
C GLU A 31 -11.02 20.14 -14.57
N TYR A 32 -10.32 19.06 -14.17
CA TYR A 32 -10.85 17.69 -14.23
C TYR A 32 -11.37 17.18 -12.87
N LYS A 33 -12.32 17.91 -12.27
CA LYS A 33 -12.91 17.57 -10.97
C LYS A 33 -13.50 16.15 -10.89
N GLU A 34 -14.15 15.68 -11.95
CA GLU A 34 -14.74 14.33 -11.98
C GLU A 34 -13.68 13.23 -11.89
N PHE A 35 -12.57 13.40 -12.61
CA PHE A 35 -11.45 12.45 -12.56
C PHE A 35 -10.79 12.45 -11.18
N ALA A 36 -10.52 13.63 -10.61
CA ALA A 36 -9.96 13.75 -9.27
C ALA A 36 -10.85 13.05 -8.23
N ASN A 37 -12.17 13.25 -8.30
CA ASN A 37 -13.13 12.54 -7.45
C ASN A 37 -13.09 11.02 -7.66
N GLY A 38 -12.91 10.55 -8.90
CA GLY A 38 -12.75 9.13 -9.22
C GLY A 38 -11.50 8.52 -8.58
N VAL A 39 -10.36 9.21 -8.70
CA VAL A 39 -9.09 8.78 -8.08
C VAL A 39 -9.21 8.73 -6.56
N THR A 40 -9.81 9.74 -5.92
CA THR A 40 -10.03 9.75 -4.48
C THR A 40 -10.93 8.58 -4.04
N LYS A 41 -12.01 8.30 -4.78
CA LYS A 41 -12.89 7.15 -4.48
C LYS A 41 -12.15 5.81 -4.58
N LEU A 42 -11.29 5.64 -5.59
CA LEU A 42 -10.46 4.44 -5.73
C LEU A 42 -9.46 4.33 -4.58
N ALA A 43 -8.76 5.41 -4.24
CA ALA A 43 -7.82 5.42 -3.13
C ALA A 43 -8.51 5.05 -1.81
N CYS A 44 -9.71 5.57 -1.53
CA CYS A 44 -10.48 5.19 -0.35
C CYS A 44 -11.00 3.74 -0.37
N HIS A 45 -11.28 3.19 -1.56
CA HIS A 45 -11.75 1.81 -1.70
C HIS A 45 -10.64 0.79 -1.44
N PHE A 46 -9.45 1.07 -1.97
CA PHE A 46 -8.28 0.19 -1.84
C PHE A 46 -7.35 0.56 -0.68
N ASP A 47 -7.73 1.55 0.12
CA ASP A 47 -6.96 2.05 1.27
C ASP A 47 -5.54 2.54 0.90
N TRP A 48 -5.44 3.27 -0.21
CA TRP A 48 -4.18 3.79 -0.71
C TRP A 48 -3.78 5.09 -0.02
N LEU A 49 -2.46 5.28 0.09
CA LEU A 49 -1.88 6.58 0.39
C LEU A 49 -2.04 7.51 -0.81
N LEU A 50 -2.70 8.66 -0.63
CA LEU A 50 -2.80 9.70 -1.65
C LEU A 50 -1.98 10.91 -1.24
N VAL A 51 -0.96 11.24 -2.02
CA VAL A 51 -0.15 12.45 -1.84
C VAL A 51 -0.59 13.49 -2.87
N LEU A 52 -1.13 14.61 -2.40
CA LEU A 52 -1.46 15.75 -3.24
C LEU A 52 -0.24 16.69 -3.35
N THR A 53 -0.15 17.44 -4.44
CA THR A 53 0.99 18.33 -4.74
C THR A 53 1.15 19.51 -3.76
N ASN A 54 0.18 19.74 -2.89
CA ASN A 54 0.22 20.72 -1.80
C ASN A 54 0.53 20.09 -0.44
N ASP A 55 1.22 18.94 -0.44
CA ASP A 55 1.60 18.16 0.74
C ASP A 55 0.41 17.67 1.60
N ILE A 56 -0.81 17.70 1.05
CA ILE A 56 -1.96 17.06 1.70
C ILE A 56 -1.85 15.55 1.49
N LEU A 57 -1.86 14.83 2.60
CA LEU A 57 -1.85 13.39 2.65
C LEU A 57 -3.26 12.88 2.98
N ALA A 58 -3.84 12.06 2.10
CA ALA A 58 -4.95 11.19 2.51
C ALA A 58 -4.35 9.85 2.93
N GLU A 59 -4.40 9.60 4.24
CA GLU A 59 -3.82 8.41 4.85
C GLU A 59 -4.78 7.20 4.73
N PRO A 60 -4.22 5.98 4.65
CA PRO A 60 -4.98 4.75 4.85
C PRO A 60 -5.74 4.78 6.18
N LYS A 61 -6.85 4.05 6.26
CA LYS A 61 -7.66 3.98 7.48
C LYS A 61 -6.86 3.28 8.57
N LEU A 62 -6.70 3.97 9.70
CA LEU A 62 -5.95 3.45 10.86
C LEU A 62 -6.40 2.05 11.29
N ASP A 63 -7.70 1.77 11.27
CA ASP A 63 -8.23 0.45 11.66
C ASP A 63 -7.74 -0.68 10.74
N LEU A 64 -7.65 -0.41 9.43
CA LEU A 64 -7.14 -1.36 8.44
C LEU A 64 -5.63 -1.57 8.61
N LEU A 65 -4.89 -0.49 8.87
CA LEU A 65 -3.46 -0.56 9.21
C LEU A 65 -3.24 -1.40 10.48
N LEU A 66 -4.01 -1.14 11.55
CA LEU A 66 -3.91 -1.89 12.80
C LEU A 66 -4.24 -3.38 12.60
N ALA A 67 -5.24 -3.69 11.77
CA ALA A 67 -5.57 -5.07 11.42
C ALA A 67 -4.42 -5.75 10.67
N ALA A 68 -3.81 -5.07 9.69
CA ALA A 68 -2.65 -5.59 8.96
C ALA A 68 -1.46 -5.85 9.90
N VAL A 69 -1.12 -4.88 10.77
CA VAL A 69 -0.04 -5.03 11.75
C VAL A 69 -0.29 -6.22 12.68
N ARG A 70 -1.50 -6.36 13.23
CA ARG A 70 -1.85 -7.49 14.12
C ARG A 70 -1.75 -8.84 13.42
N ASN A 71 -1.99 -8.88 12.11
CA ASN A 71 -1.89 -10.09 11.31
C ASN A 71 -0.48 -10.36 10.78
N SER A 72 0.46 -9.43 10.94
CA SER A 72 1.84 -9.58 10.45
C SER A 72 2.60 -10.69 11.19
N ASN A 73 3.59 -11.25 10.51
CA ASN A 73 4.52 -12.20 11.12
C ASN A 73 5.30 -11.58 12.28
N ALA A 74 5.61 -10.28 12.23
CA ALA A 74 6.28 -9.58 13.34
C ALA A 74 5.40 -9.53 14.60
N ALA A 75 4.10 -9.24 14.46
CA ALA A 75 3.18 -9.26 15.59
C ALA A 75 2.98 -10.67 16.15
N LYS A 76 2.83 -11.68 15.26
CA LYS A 76 2.74 -13.09 15.65
C LYS A 76 4.00 -13.57 16.38
N PHE A 77 5.18 -13.18 15.89
CA PHE A 77 6.46 -13.49 16.54
C PHE A 77 6.51 -12.92 17.95
N THR A 78 6.09 -11.66 18.12
CA THR A 78 6.10 -10.99 19.43
C THR A 78 5.10 -11.63 20.40
N ALA A 79 3.96 -12.11 19.91
CA ALA A 79 2.93 -12.76 20.71
C ALA A 79 3.29 -14.20 21.10
N ASN A 80 3.73 -15.02 20.15
CA ASN A 80 4.13 -16.41 20.36
C ASN A 80 5.07 -16.89 19.23
N PRO A 81 6.41 -16.83 19.44
CA PRO A 81 7.38 -17.25 18.44
C PRO A 81 7.24 -18.71 18.01
N ILE A 82 6.93 -19.61 18.97
CA ILE A 82 6.85 -21.05 18.72
C ILE A 82 5.72 -21.35 17.74
N GLU A 83 4.53 -20.79 17.98
CA GLU A 83 3.39 -20.96 17.08
C GLU A 83 3.66 -20.41 15.67
N LEU A 84 4.37 -19.29 15.57
CA LEU A 84 4.75 -18.75 14.26
C LEU A 84 5.66 -19.72 13.51
N PHE A 85 6.70 -20.26 14.15
CA PHE A 85 7.64 -21.17 13.50
C PHE A 85 6.98 -22.50 13.09
N ASP A 86 6.10 -23.05 13.93
CA ASP A 86 5.31 -24.23 13.59
C ASP A 86 4.37 -23.96 12.41
N GLY A 87 3.77 -22.77 12.39
CA GLY A 87 2.91 -22.31 11.30
C GLY A 87 3.66 -22.09 9.98
N LEU A 88 4.88 -21.56 10.02
CA LEU A 88 5.74 -21.43 8.83
C LEU A 88 6.16 -22.80 8.29
N SER A 89 6.54 -23.72 9.19
CA SER A 89 6.97 -25.08 8.83
C SER A 89 5.85 -25.93 8.23
N SER A 90 4.61 -25.71 8.69
CA SER A 90 3.41 -26.39 8.18
C SER A 90 2.77 -25.71 6.96
N GLY A 91 3.27 -24.53 6.54
CA GLY A 91 2.70 -23.73 5.46
C GLY A 91 1.40 -23.02 5.82
N LYS A 92 0.98 -23.02 7.09
CA LYS A 92 -0.15 -22.22 7.61
C LYS A 92 0.14 -20.71 7.49
N TYR A 93 1.39 -20.32 7.68
CA TYR A 93 1.87 -18.95 7.47
C TYR A 93 2.89 -18.93 6.34
N HIS A 94 2.93 -17.81 5.62
CA HIS A 94 3.94 -17.56 4.59
C HIS A 94 4.98 -16.58 5.12
N PRO A 95 6.26 -16.73 4.75
CA PRO A 95 7.25 -15.67 4.95
C PRO A 95 6.73 -14.38 4.31
N GLU A 96 6.91 -13.27 5.03
CA GLU A 96 6.72 -11.92 4.50
C GLU A 96 8.01 -11.46 3.82
#